data_AF-A0A9D2N1Q3-F1
#
_entry.id   AF-A0A9D2N1Q3-F1
#
_cell.length_a   1.000
_cell.length_b   1.000
_cell.length_c   1.000
_cell.angle_alpha   90.00
_cell.angle_beta   90.00
_cell.angle_gamma   90.00
#
_symmetry.space_group_name_H-M   'P 1'
#
loop_
_entity.id
_entity.type
_entity.pdbx_description
1 polymer ?
#
loop_
_entity_poly.entity_id
_entity_poly.type
_entity_poly.pdbx_seq_one_letter_code
_entity_poly.pdbx_strand_id
1 'polypeptide(L)'
;MKRTLQWHPAFQAAMQIELAQEADKLQFLKEFNLTNGSLRVDTLVIKADRGVRIQKRIGRIFRQYNILEYKSPSKSHTVNGFFKVMSYAGLLQSGTEREREIPPEEITITLVGDRYPRRLLAFLKKRYQARVTKAYPGIYYVEGLLFSLQVVVQRELDKEENVWLSRLRENLKMREDVEVLAHAYRGKDQDPLYSAVMDLIIRANWKLYEEGENMCDALNELFADKLEKKWEEGRYESLRNLLKNSPSLNVEEAAKLLGFSKEMLEGYKKRY
;
A
#
# COMPACT_ATOMS: atom_id res chain seq x y z
N MET A 1 16.79 -1.18 -15.76
CA MET A 1 15.43 -1.16 -15.23
C MET A 1 15.46 -1.08 -13.71
N LYS A 2 15.19 0.10 -13.13
CA LYS A 2 14.76 0.19 -11.73
C LYS A 2 13.56 -0.75 -11.58
N ARG A 3 13.64 -1.78 -10.74
CA ARG A 3 12.47 -2.62 -10.42
C ARG A 3 11.37 -1.72 -9.87
N THR A 4 10.30 -1.56 -10.64
CA THR A 4 9.12 -0.77 -10.27
C THR A 4 8.62 -1.23 -8.90
N LEU A 5 8.40 -0.29 -7.99
CA LEU A 5 7.84 -0.57 -6.66
C LEU A 5 6.42 -1.13 -6.82
N GLN A 6 6.20 -2.33 -6.28
CA GLN A 6 4.91 -3.04 -6.37
C GLN A 6 4.02 -2.67 -5.19
N TRP A 7 3.33 -1.54 -5.30
CA TRP A 7 2.56 -1.00 -4.18
C TRP A 7 1.26 -1.76 -3.85
N HIS A 8 0.58 -2.34 -4.84
CA HIS A 8 -0.72 -3.00 -4.60
C HIS A 8 -0.60 -4.28 -3.76
N PRO A 9 0.35 -5.20 -4.02
CA PRO A 9 0.53 -6.38 -3.16
C PRO A 9 0.90 -6.02 -1.71
N ALA A 10 1.74 -5.02 -1.51
CA ALA A 10 2.08 -4.56 -0.16
C ALA A 10 0.91 -3.85 0.53
N PHE A 11 0.09 -3.09 -0.22
CA PHE A 11 -1.14 -2.52 0.32
C PHE A 11 -2.11 -3.61 0.81
N GLN A 12 -2.29 -4.67 0.02
CA GLN A 12 -3.11 -5.82 0.41
C GLN A 12 -2.57 -6.51 1.67
N ALA A 13 -1.25 -6.66 1.78
CA ALA A 13 -0.61 -7.23 2.96
C ALA A 13 -0.81 -6.30 4.18
N ALA A 14 -0.59 -5.00 4.03
CA ALA A 14 -0.80 -4.02 5.09
C ALA A 14 -2.24 -4.03 5.59
N MET A 15 -3.24 -4.05 4.70
CA MET A 15 -4.65 -4.15 5.11
C MET A 15 -4.97 -5.40 5.92
N GLN A 16 -4.42 -6.56 5.55
CA GLN A 16 -4.58 -7.81 6.31
C GLN A 16 -3.91 -7.72 7.67
N ILE A 17 -2.73 -7.10 7.76
CA ILE A 17 -2.03 -6.87 9.03
C ILE A 17 -2.83 -5.94 9.94
N GLU A 18 -3.32 -4.81 9.42
CA GLU A 18 -4.11 -3.84 10.20
C GLU A 18 -5.42 -4.44 10.75
N LEU A 19 -5.98 -5.41 10.04
CA LEU A 19 -7.22 -6.10 10.39
C LEU A 19 -6.98 -7.51 10.97
N ALA A 20 -5.76 -7.85 11.36
CA ALA A 20 -5.39 -9.21 11.76
C ALA A 20 -6.16 -9.72 13.00
N GLN A 21 -6.58 -8.84 13.91
CA GLN A 21 -7.43 -9.20 15.06
C GLN A 21 -8.85 -9.64 14.65
N GLU A 22 -9.19 -9.48 13.38
CA GLU A 22 -10.53 -9.69 12.82
C GLU A 22 -10.46 -10.52 11.54
N ALA A 23 -9.34 -11.24 11.36
CA ALA A 23 -9.08 -12.06 10.18
C ALA A 23 -10.09 -13.21 10.04
N ASP A 24 -10.59 -13.75 11.15
CA ASP A 24 -11.66 -14.75 11.19
C ASP A 24 -13.00 -14.23 10.63
N LYS A 25 -13.18 -12.90 10.62
CA LYS A 25 -14.42 -12.24 10.16
C LYS A 25 -14.34 -11.74 8.72
N LEU A 26 -13.18 -11.83 8.07
CA LEU A 26 -12.91 -11.14 6.81
C LEU A 26 -12.21 -12.06 5.81
N GLN A 27 -12.81 -12.20 4.63
CA GLN A 27 -12.19 -12.85 3.48
C GLN A 27 -11.62 -11.80 2.53
N PHE A 28 -10.33 -11.88 2.23
CA PHE A 28 -9.64 -11.00 1.29
C PHE A 28 -9.50 -11.68 -0.07
N LEU A 29 -10.14 -11.13 -1.09
CA LEU A 29 -10.03 -11.56 -2.48
C LEU A 29 -9.19 -10.56 -3.28
N LYS A 30 -8.00 -11.00 -3.70
CA LYS A 30 -7.02 -10.20 -4.42
C LYS A 30 -7.32 -10.23 -5.92
N GLU A 31 -7.19 -9.09 -6.60
CA GLU A 31 -7.37 -8.99 -8.05
C GLU A 31 -8.69 -9.63 -8.54
N PHE A 32 -9.76 -9.41 -7.79
CA PHE A 32 -11.03 -10.11 -8.00
C PHE A 32 -11.65 -9.71 -9.34
N ASN A 33 -11.95 -10.71 -10.16
CA ASN A 33 -12.63 -10.54 -11.44
C ASN A 33 -14.11 -10.27 -11.21
N LEU A 34 -14.59 -9.11 -11.66
CA LEU A 34 -16.02 -8.76 -11.57
C LEU A 34 -16.84 -9.39 -12.69
N THR A 35 -16.19 -9.79 -13.78
CA THR A 35 -16.79 -10.46 -14.95
C THR A 35 -15.82 -11.51 -15.47
N ASN A 36 -16.25 -12.34 -16.43
CA ASN A 36 -15.38 -13.30 -17.12
C ASN A 36 -14.29 -12.62 -18.02
N GLY A 37 -14.21 -11.28 -18.02
CA GLY A 37 -13.25 -10.48 -18.78
C GLY A 37 -12.10 -9.91 -17.94
N SER A 38 -11.48 -8.82 -18.41
CA SER A 38 -10.27 -8.22 -17.80
C SER A 38 -10.52 -7.23 -16.66
N LEU A 39 -11.80 -6.99 -16.28
CA LEU A 39 -12.15 -6.01 -15.26
C LEU A 39 -11.94 -6.59 -13.85
N ARG A 40 -10.94 -6.03 -13.17
CA ARG A 40 -10.53 -6.42 -11.83
C ARG A 40 -10.60 -5.26 -10.85
N VAL A 41 -11.05 -5.56 -9.63
CA VAL A 41 -10.85 -4.69 -8.47
C VAL A 41 -9.53 -5.02 -7.81
N ASP A 42 -8.87 -4.02 -7.23
CA ASP A 42 -7.59 -4.26 -6.53
C ASP A 42 -7.79 -5.25 -5.38
N THR A 43 -8.83 -5.06 -4.57
CA THR A 43 -9.18 -5.95 -3.45
C THR A 43 -10.67 -5.89 -3.16
N LEU A 44 -11.28 -7.07 -2.99
CA LEU A 44 -12.61 -7.21 -2.42
C LEU A 44 -12.48 -7.86 -1.04
N VAL A 45 -13.01 -7.21 -0.01
CA VAL A 45 -13.10 -7.76 1.34
C VAL A 45 -14.55 -8.12 1.63
N ILE A 46 -14.81 -9.40 1.94
CA ILE A 46 -16.14 -9.92 2.26
C ILE A 46 -16.19 -10.27 3.74
N LYS A 47 -17.27 -9.90 4.44
CA LYS A 47 -17.48 -10.37 5.80
C LYS A 47 -17.87 -11.84 5.81
N ALA A 48 -17.28 -12.62 6.70
CA ALA A 48 -17.62 -14.03 6.87
C ALA A 48 -19.11 -14.22 7.18
N ASP A 49 -19.63 -13.40 8.11
CA ASP A 49 -21.04 -13.40 8.52
C ASP A 49 -21.71 -12.05 8.29
N ARG A 50 -22.96 -12.08 7.82
CA ARG A 50 -23.78 -10.87 7.69
C ARG A 50 -23.97 -10.21 9.06
N GLY A 51 -23.79 -8.89 9.10
CA GLY A 51 -23.98 -8.09 10.31
C GLY A 51 -22.83 -8.12 11.32
N VAL A 52 -21.78 -8.95 11.12
CA VAL A 52 -20.62 -8.94 12.02
C VAL A 52 -19.98 -7.55 12.05
N ARG A 53 -19.68 -7.05 13.24
CA ARG A 53 -19.09 -5.72 13.43
C ARG A 53 -17.58 -5.81 13.46
N ILE A 54 -16.95 -4.96 12.65
CA ILE A 54 -15.50 -4.76 12.65
C ILE A 54 -15.17 -3.66 13.65
N GLN A 55 -14.20 -3.91 14.54
CA GLN A 55 -13.80 -3.03 15.62
C GLN A 55 -12.76 -2.02 15.16
N LYS A 56 -11.80 -2.42 14.32
CA LYS A 56 -10.79 -1.52 13.77
C LYS A 56 -11.46 -0.36 13.06
N ARG A 57 -11.02 0.86 13.35
CA ARG A 57 -11.66 2.09 12.83
C ARG A 57 -11.74 2.12 11.30
N ILE A 58 -10.70 1.63 10.62
CA ILE A 58 -10.67 1.57 9.15
C ILE A 58 -11.75 0.64 8.59
N GLY A 59 -12.03 -0.49 9.24
CA GLY A 59 -13.06 -1.44 8.83
C GLY A 59 -14.45 -1.17 9.41
N ARG A 60 -14.61 -0.18 10.29
CA ARG A 60 -15.88 0.06 11.02
C ARG A 60 -17.09 0.28 10.10
N ILE A 61 -16.88 0.92 8.95
CA ILE A 61 -17.94 1.18 7.96
C ILE A 61 -18.26 -0.03 7.08
N PHE A 62 -17.40 -1.06 7.10
CA PHE A 62 -17.53 -2.18 6.18
C PHE A 62 -18.93 -2.79 6.26
N ARG A 63 -19.49 -3.05 5.09
CA ARG A 63 -20.74 -3.82 4.89
C ARG A 63 -20.37 -5.25 4.50
N GLN A 64 -21.32 -6.04 4.00
CA GLN A 64 -21.03 -7.41 3.59
C GLN A 64 -19.91 -7.46 2.52
N TYR A 65 -19.91 -6.53 1.56
CA TYR A 65 -18.94 -6.46 0.47
C TYR A 65 -18.22 -5.12 0.45
N ASN A 66 -16.89 -5.13 0.42
CA ASN A 66 -16.07 -3.93 0.57
C ASN A 66 -15.03 -3.87 -0.55
N ILE A 67 -15.26 -3.01 -1.54
CA ILE A 67 -14.35 -2.79 -2.66
C ILE A 67 -13.29 -1.79 -2.23
N LEU A 68 -12.04 -2.21 -2.21
CA LEU A 68 -10.89 -1.37 -1.88
C LEU A 68 -10.16 -1.02 -3.17
N GLU A 69 -10.05 0.27 -3.47
CA GLU A 69 -9.25 0.80 -4.58
C GLU A 69 -8.08 1.59 -4.01
N TYR A 70 -6.87 1.22 -4.40
CA TYR A 70 -5.65 1.84 -3.89
C TYR A 70 -4.97 2.73 -4.94
N LYS A 71 -4.27 3.76 -4.47
CA LYS A 71 -3.37 4.58 -5.27
C LYS A 71 -2.04 4.72 -4.56
N SER A 72 -0.96 4.42 -5.27
CA SER A 72 0.42 4.65 -4.81
C SER A 72 0.65 6.11 -4.40
N PRO A 73 1.65 6.41 -3.55
CA PRO A 73 1.87 7.76 -3.02
C PRO A 73 1.98 8.88 -4.08
N SER A 74 2.57 8.55 -5.23
CA SER A 74 2.70 9.45 -6.37
C SER A 74 1.39 9.79 -7.09
N LYS A 75 0.33 9.01 -6.89
CA LYS A 75 -0.99 9.16 -7.53
C LYS A 75 -2.03 9.67 -6.53
N SER A 76 -3.16 10.13 -7.06
CA SER A 76 -4.33 10.55 -6.27
C SER A 76 -5.58 9.96 -6.91
N HIS A 77 -6.61 9.74 -6.09
CA HIS A 77 -7.95 9.45 -6.58
C HIS A 77 -8.49 10.64 -7.39
N THR A 78 -9.15 10.35 -8.50
CA THR A 78 -9.68 11.33 -9.46
C THR A 78 -11.18 11.12 -9.67
N VAL A 79 -11.85 12.10 -10.29
CA VAL A 79 -13.27 11.97 -10.66
C VAL A 79 -13.50 10.78 -11.60
N ASN A 80 -12.66 10.61 -12.61
CA ASN A 80 -12.75 9.46 -13.53
C ASN A 80 -12.50 8.12 -12.81
N GLY A 81 -11.52 8.09 -11.89
CA GLY A 81 -11.27 6.92 -11.06
C GLY A 81 -12.46 6.57 -10.18
N PHE A 82 -13.13 7.57 -9.59
CA PHE A 82 -14.35 7.36 -8.83
C PHE A 82 -15.46 6.71 -9.66
N PHE A 83 -15.76 7.21 -10.86
CA PHE A 83 -16.78 6.59 -11.72
C PHE A 83 -16.45 5.15 -12.11
N LYS A 84 -15.17 4.84 -12.31
CA LYS A 84 -14.70 3.47 -12.54
C LYS A 84 -14.98 2.55 -11.34
N VAL A 85 -14.69 3.01 -10.12
CA VAL A 85 -14.95 2.20 -8.92
C VAL A 85 -16.45 2.11 -8.61
N MET A 86 -17.23 3.13 -8.93
CA MET A 86 -18.69 3.05 -8.85
C MET A 86 -19.25 2.01 -9.82
N SER A 87 -18.71 1.91 -11.04
CA SER A 87 -19.13 0.85 -11.97
C SER A 87 -18.74 -0.54 -11.49
N TYR A 88 -17.63 -0.67 -10.76
CA TYR A 88 -17.25 -1.93 -10.10
C TYR A 88 -18.28 -2.37 -9.05
N ALA A 89 -18.75 -1.45 -8.21
CA ALA A 89 -19.81 -1.72 -7.26
C ALA A 89 -21.14 -2.08 -7.95
N GLY A 90 -21.48 -1.39 -9.03
CA GLY A 90 -22.64 -1.71 -9.86
C GLY A 90 -22.56 -3.12 -10.46
N LEU A 91 -21.41 -3.50 -11.03
CA LEU A 91 -21.19 -4.83 -11.59
C LEU A 91 -21.24 -5.93 -10.53
N LEU A 92 -20.67 -5.69 -9.34
CA LEU A 92 -20.78 -6.63 -8.23
C LEU A 92 -22.24 -6.83 -7.82
N GLN A 93 -23.01 -5.76 -7.76
CA GLN A 93 -24.43 -5.77 -7.40
C GLN A 93 -25.27 -6.50 -8.47
N SER A 94 -25.06 -6.20 -9.75
CA SER A 94 -25.87 -6.72 -10.86
C SER A 94 -25.42 -8.08 -11.38
N GLY A 95 -24.22 -8.53 -11.01
CA GLY A 95 -23.61 -9.77 -11.48
C GLY A 95 -24.11 -11.03 -10.78
N THR A 96 -25.25 -10.95 -10.07
CA THR A 96 -25.87 -12.05 -9.34
C THR A 96 -26.95 -12.74 -10.17
N GLU A 97 -27.26 -14.00 -9.87
CA GLU A 97 -28.28 -14.75 -10.62
C GLU A 97 -29.70 -14.27 -10.31
N ARG A 98 -29.92 -13.81 -9.07
CA ARG A 98 -31.22 -13.32 -8.61
C ARG A 98 -31.21 -11.81 -8.41
N GLU A 99 -32.33 -11.17 -8.67
CA GLU A 99 -32.51 -9.74 -8.38
C GLU A 99 -32.28 -9.45 -6.90
N ARG A 100 -31.50 -8.41 -6.62
CA ARG A 100 -31.19 -7.91 -5.26
C ARG A 100 -30.57 -8.93 -4.31
N GLU A 101 -29.94 -9.98 -4.84
CA GLU A 101 -29.18 -10.95 -4.02
C GLU A 101 -28.07 -10.26 -3.22
N ILE A 102 -27.41 -9.28 -3.85
CA ILE A 102 -26.57 -8.29 -3.19
C ILE A 102 -27.30 -6.94 -3.22
N PRO A 103 -27.83 -6.45 -2.09
CA PRO A 103 -28.40 -5.11 -2.00
C PRO A 103 -27.31 -4.03 -2.08
N PRO A 104 -27.57 -2.85 -2.70
CA PRO A 104 -26.61 -1.74 -2.72
C PRO A 104 -26.13 -1.30 -1.33
N GLU A 105 -26.99 -1.40 -0.31
CA GLU A 105 -26.69 -1.04 1.08
C GLU A 105 -25.67 -1.98 1.74
N GLU A 106 -25.45 -3.15 1.14
CA GLU A 106 -24.46 -4.14 1.57
C GLU A 106 -23.09 -3.95 0.91
N ILE A 107 -22.93 -2.91 0.08
CA ILE A 107 -21.67 -2.59 -0.61
C ILE A 107 -21.06 -1.31 -0.05
N THR A 108 -19.78 -1.38 0.29
CA THR A 108 -18.93 -0.24 0.61
C THR A 108 -17.80 -0.10 -0.38
N ILE A 109 -17.49 1.13 -0.77
CA ILE A 109 -16.30 1.47 -1.53
C ILE A 109 -15.32 2.18 -0.59
N THR A 110 -14.06 1.75 -0.58
CA THR A 110 -12.98 2.35 0.18
C THR A 110 -11.87 2.81 -0.76
N LEU A 111 -11.69 4.12 -0.86
CA LEU A 111 -10.60 4.72 -1.64
C LEU A 111 -9.42 4.99 -0.72
N VAL A 112 -8.32 4.27 -0.91
CA VAL A 112 -7.10 4.43 -0.11
C VAL A 112 -6.02 5.13 -0.90
N GLY A 113 -5.39 6.14 -0.32
CA GLY A 113 -4.20 6.76 -0.90
C GLY A 113 -3.49 7.66 0.08
N ASP A 114 -2.30 8.12 -0.31
CA ASP A 114 -1.45 8.91 0.57
C ASP A 114 -1.97 10.33 0.80
N ARG A 115 -2.67 10.94 -0.18
CA ARG A 115 -3.12 12.34 -0.11
C ARG A 115 -4.64 12.47 -0.14
N TYR A 116 -5.15 13.46 0.58
CA TYR A 116 -6.57 13.84 0.55
C TYR A 116 -6.98 14.28 -0.88
N PRO A 117 -7.95 13.60 -1.53
CA PRO A 117 -8.28 13.83 -2.94
C PRO A 117 -9.22 15.04 -3.11
N ARG A 118 -8.68 16.25 -2.89
CA ARG A 118 -9.43 17.52 -2.85
C ARG A 118 -10.37 17.72 -4.05
N ARG A 119 -9.87 17.46 -5.28
CA ARG A 119 -10.65 17.64 -6.52
C ARG A 119 -11.85 16.69 -6.60
N LEU A 120 -11.66 15.43 -6.25
CA LEU A 120 -12.74 14.44 -6.23
C LEU A 120 -13.80 14.83 -5.18
N LEU A 121 -13.39 15.09 -3.94
CA LEU A 121 -14.35 15.38 -2.86
C LEU A 121 -15.07 16.72 -3.08
N ALA A 122 -14.41 17.72 -3.67
CA ALA A 122 -15.08 18.96 -4.09
C ALA A 122 -16.13 18.71 -5.18
N PHE A 123 -15.81 17.86 -6.17
CA PHE A 123 -16.77 17.45 -7.19
C PHE A 123 -17.99 16.74 -6.58
N LEU A 124 -17.77 15.78 -5.67
CA LEU A 124 -18.87 15.04 -5.03
C LEU A 124 -19.78 15.95 -4.21
N LYS A 125 -19.20 16.86 -3.42
CA LYS A 125 -19.95 17.90 -2.69
C LYS A 125 -20.79 18.77 -3.62
N LYS A 126 -20.20 19.27 -4.72
CA LYS A 126 -20.89 20.18 -5.65
C LYS A 126 -21.98 19.48 -6.46
N ARG A 127 -21.69 18.28 -7.00
CA ARG A 127 -22.55 17.60 -7.97
C ARG A 127 -23.64 16.75 -7.32
N TYR A 128 -23.35 16.12 -6.18
CA TYR A 128 -24.24 15.18 -5.51
C TYR A 128 -24.68 15.65 -4.12
N GLN A 129 -24.29 16.88 -3.72
CA GLN A 129 -24.53 17.40 -2.36
C GLN A 129 -24.02 16.44 -1.27
N ALA A 130 -22.97 15.67 -1.60
CA ALA A 130 -22.45 14.64 -0.72
C ALA A 130 -21.88 15.27 0.56
N ARG A 131 -22.21 14.68 1.72
CA ARG A 131 -21.65 15.09 3.01
C ARG A 131 -20.34 14.36 3.22
N VAL A 132 -19.26 15.10 3.49
CA VAL A 132 -17.95 14.52 3.80
C VAL A 132 -17.62 14.80 5.24
N THR A 133 -17.54 13.76 6.05
CA THR A 133 -17.29 13.84 7.50
C THR A 133 -15.99 13.14 7.83
N LYS A 134 -15.11 13.80 8.59
CA LYS A 134 -13.91 13.15 9.14
C LYS A 134 -14.34 12.29 10.33
N ALA A 135 -14.48 10.99 10.11
CA ALA A 135 -14.94 10.05 11.12
C ALA A 135 -13.85 9.73 12.15
N TYR A 136 -12.60 9.61 11.69
CA TYR A 136 -11.41 9.38 12.51
C TYR A 136 -10.20 10.08 11.87
N PRO A 137 -9.03 10.19 12.53
CA PRO A 137 -7.80 10.64 11.87
C PRO A 137 -7.56 9.87 10.56
N GLY A 138 -7.45 10.61 9.45
CA GLY A 138 -7.24 10.07 8.11
C GLY A 138 -8.40 9.28 7.49
N ILE A 139 -9.55 9.15 8.16
CA ILE A 139 -10.70 8.39 7.66
C ILE A 139 -11.90 9.31 7.49
N TYR A 140 -12.39 9.40 6.26
CA TYR A 140 -13.50 10.25 5.87
C TYR A 140 -14.65 9.41 5.33
N TYR A 141 -15.86 9.64 5.84
CA TYR A 141 -17.09 9.07 5.28
C TYR A 141 -17.73 10.06 4.32
N VAL A 142 -18.21 9.54 3.19
CA VAL A 142 -18.91 10.31 2.16
C VAL A 142 -20.31 9.75 2.02
N GLU A 143 -21.29 10.54 2.44
CA GLU A 143 -22.71 10.19 2.47
C GLU A 143 -23.48 10.92 1.37
N GLY A 144 -24.65 10.39 0.98
CA GLY A 144 -25.48 10.95 -0.09
C GLY A 144 -25.16 10.41 -1.48
N LEU A 145 -24.51 9.24 -1.56
CA LEU A 145 -24.22 8.51 -2.80
C LEU A 145 -24.95 7.16 -2.81
N LEU A 146 -25.01 6.53 -4.00
CA LEU A 146 -25.68 5.23 -4.19
C LEU A 146 -25.06 4.10 -3.34
N PHE A 147 -23.73 4.10 -3.20
CA PHE A 147 -23.00 3.14 -2.37
C PHE A 147 -22.31 3.88 -1.22
N SER A 148 -22.14 3.20 -0.08
CA SER A 148 -21.38 3.76 1.05
C SER A 148 -19.93 4.00 0.61
N LEU A 149 -19.39 5.19 0.86
CA LEU A 149 -18.04 5.56 0.43
C LEU A 149 -17.18 6.01 1.61
N GLN A 150 -16.00 5.42 1.72
CA GLN A 150 -14.93 5.80 2.63
C GLN A 150 -13.72 6.30 1.83
N VAL A 151 -13.07 7.36 2.31
CA VAL A 151 -11.75 7.79 1.84
C VAL A 151 -10.76 7.69 2.99
N VAL A 152 -9.67 6.96 2.75
CA VAL A 152 -8.57 6.74 3.70
C VAL A 152 -7.34 7.49 3.18
N VAL A 153 -6.85 8.43 3.99
CA VAL A 153 -5.68 9.26 3.72
C VAL A 153 -4.53 8.82 4.61
N GLN A 154 -3.60 8.04 4.07
CA GLN A 154 -2.60 7.31 4.85
C GLN A 154 -1.75 8.23 5.75
N ARG A 155 -1.28 9.37 5.23
CA ARG A 155 -0.46 10.32 6.00
C ARG A 155 -1.18 11.00 7.18
N GLU A 156 -2.50 10.93 7.19
CA GLU A 156 -3.36 11.53 8.24
C GLU A 156 -3.90 10.46 9.20
N LEU A 157 -3.62 9.18 8.95
CA LEU A 157 -4.04 8.10 9.83
C LEU A 157 -3.38 8.24 11.20
N ASP A 158 -4.13 7.85 12.21
CA ASP A 158 -3.61 7.60 13.53
C ASP A 158 -2.52 6.52 13.43
N LYS A 159 -1.29 6.89 13.80
CA LYS A 159 -0.08 6.09 13.60
C LYS A 159 0.05 4.92 14.58
N GLU A 160 -0.65 4.97 15.71
CA GLU A 160 -0.70 3.90 16.71
C GLU A 160 -1.76 2.90 16.29
N GLU A 161 -2.90 3.38 15.81
CA GLU A 161 -3.97 2.51 15.32
C GLU A 161 -3.66 1.90 13.95
N ASN A 162 -2.88 2.54 13.08
CA ASN A 162 -2.59 2.02 11.74
C ASN A 162 -1.09 2.01 11.47
N VAL A 163 -0.36 1.14 12.16
CA VAL A 163 1.11 1.15 12.17
C VAL A 163 1.70 1.02 10.77
N TRP A 164 1.24 0.04 10.00
CA TRP A 164 1.79 -0.34 8.70
C TRP A 164 1.22 0.53 7.58
N LEU A 165 -0.10 0.71 7.56
CA LEU A 165 -0.77 1.43 6.48
C LEU A 165 -0.45 2.93 6.48
N SER A 166 -0.27 3.55 7.66
CA SER A 166 0.14 4.97 7.77
C SER A 166 1.58 5.22 7.28
N ARG A 167 2.39 4.16 7.22
CA ARG A 167 3.81 4.19 6.84
C ARG A 167 4.09 3.52 5.49
N LEU A 168 3.07 2.97 4.82
CA LEU A 168 3.15 2.48 3.45
C LEU A 168 3.17 3.65 2.45
N ARG A 169 4.22 4.47 2.53
CA ARG A 169 4.42 5.69 1.73
C ARG A 169 5.90 6.07 1.65
N GLU A 170 6.19 7.08 0.84
CA GLU A 170 7.52 7.68 0.72
C GLU A 170 7.71 8.83 1.73
N ASN A 171 8.97 9.24 1.94
CA ASN A 171 9.38 10.33 2.84
C ASN A 171 9.04 10.07 4.31
N LEU A 172 9.31 8.84 4.77
CA LEU A 172 9.25 8.51 6.20
C LEU A 172 10.35 9.24 6.99
N LYS A 173 10.15 9.35 8.30
CA LYS A 173 11.13 9.89 9.24
C LYS A 173 11.75 8.77 10.07
N MET A 174 13.05 8.85 10.32
CA MET A 174 13.79 7.80 11.03
C MET A 174 13.18 7.44 12.40
N ARG A 175 13.08 8.42 13.31
CA ARG A 175 12.58 8.19 14.67
C ARG A 175 11.07 7.95 14.74
N GLU A 176 10.27 8.75 14.03
CA GLU A 176 8.80 8.68 14.14
C GLU A 176 8.19 7.48 13.38
N ASP A 177 8.87 6.99 12.35
CA ASP A 177 8.32 5.97 11.46
C ASP A 177 9.17 4.70 11.41
N VAL A 178 10.47 4.81 11.14
CA VAL A 178 11.30 3.65 10.87
C VAL A 178 11.57 2.83 12.13
N GLU A 179 11.91 3.48 13.24
CA GLU A 179 12.11 2.79 14.53
C GLU A 179 10.84 2.06 14.97
N VAL A 180 9.67 2.68 14.80
CA VAL A 180 8.38 2.05 15.13
C VAL A 180 8.12 0.81 14.26
N LEU A 181 8.42 0.89 12.96
CA LEU A 181 8.29 -0.25 12.04
C LEU A 181 9.26 -1.39 12.42
N ALA A 182 10.49 -1.07 12.79
CA ALA A 182 11.47 -2.04 13.25
C ALA A 182 10.92 -2.84 14.45
N HIS A 183 10.44 -2.13 15.46
CA HIS A 183 9.83 -2.77 16.64
C HIS A 183 8.61 -3.62 16.27
N ALA A 184 7.72 -3.12 15.41
CA ALA A 184 6.54 -3.85 14.95
C ALA A 184 6.88 -5.09 14.08
N TYR A 185 8.04 -5.09 13.42
CA TYR A 185 8.50 -6.18 12.56
C TYR A 185 9.25 -7.29 13.32
N ARG A 186 9.74 -7.01 14.54
CA ARG A 186 10.55 -7.96 15.33
C ARG A 186 9.81 -9.28 15.55
N GLY A 187 10.43 -10.40 15.15
CA GLY A 187 9.87 -11.74 15.25
C GLY A 187 8.79 -12.07 14.21
N LYS A 188 8.61 -11.22 13.18
CA LYS A 188 7.64 -11.42 12.08
C LYS A 188 8.31 -11.66 10.73
N ASP A 189 9.62 -11.90 10.71
CA ASP A 189 10.42 -12.02 9.48
C ASP A 189 10.17 -13.28 8.66
N GLN A 190 9.48 -14.27 9.24
CA GLN A 190 8.99 -15.47 8.56
C GLN A 190 7.56 -15.31 8.03
N ASP A 191 6.86 -14.24 8.41
CA ASP A 191 5.50 -13.98 7.93
C ASP A 191 5.56 -13.22 6.59
N PRO A 192 5.07 -13.83 5.49
CA PRO A 192 5.17 -13.24 4.17
C PRO A 192 4.41 -11.91 4.03
N LEU A 193 3.37 -11.66 4.82
CA LEU A 193 2.65 -10.38 4.80
C LEU A 193 3.54 -9.27 5.33
N TYR A 194 4.13 -9.47 6.51
CA TYR A 194 4.99 -8.48 7.15
C TYR A 194 6.24 -8.22 6.31
N SER A 195 6.88 -9.28 5.80
CA SER A 195 8.04 -9.15 4.91
C SER A 195 7.71 -8.37 3.64
N ALA A 196 6.56 -8.62 3.01
CA ALA A 196 6.17 -7.90 1.79
C ALA A 196 5.97 -6.40 2.02
N VAL A 197 5.36 -6.02 3.16
CA VAL A 197 5.16 -4.60 3.50
C VAL A 197 6.50 -3.94 3.85
N MET A 198 7.30 -4.58 4.69
CA MET A 198 8.58 -4.03 5.15
C MET A 198 9.57 -3.87 3.99
N ASP A 199 9.70 -4.87 3.12
CA ASP A 199 10.53 -4.83 1.91
C ASP A 199 10.17 -3.62 1.02
N LEU A 200 8.87 -3.37 0.83
CA LEU A 200 8.43 -2.24 0.01
C LEU A 200 8.75 -0.90 0.67
N ILE A 201 8.47 -0.75 1.97
CA ILE A 201 8.70 0.49 2.71
C ILE A 201 10.18 0.87 2.68
N ILE A 202 11.07 -0.10 2.90
CA ILE A 202 12.53 0.14 2.86
C ILE A 202 12.95 0.59 1.48
N ARG A 203 12.55 -0.14 0.43
CA ARG A 203 12.89 0.21 -0.95
C ARG A 203 12.34 1.57 -1.38
N ALA A 204 11.15 1.93 -0.91
CA ALA A 204 10.53 3.22 -1.19
C ALA A 204 11.22 4.40 -0.48
N ASN A 205 11.88 4.14 0.65
CA ASN A 205 12.54 5.15 1.47
C ASN A 205 14.05 4.97 1.52
N TRP A 206 14.64 4.32 0.51
CA TRP A 206 16.04 3.89 0.51
C TRP A 206 17.04 4.97 0.94
N LYS A 207 16.88 6.21 0.43
CA LYS A 207 17.78 7.33 0.77
C LYS A 207 17.84 7.65 2.25
N LEU A 208 16.72 7.50 2.97
CA LEU A 208 16.66 7.72 4.41
C LEU A 208 17.57 6.75 5.17
N TYR A 209 17.73 5.53 4.64
CA TYR A 209 18.61 4.52 5.22
C TYR A 209 20.07 4.72 4.80
N GLU A 210 20.32 5.17 3.57
CA GLU A 210 21.67 5.44 3.06
C GLU A 210 22.35 6.62 3.75
N GLU A 211 21.59 7.68 4.06
CA GLU A 211 22.10 8.90 4.70
C GLU A 211 22.05 8.84 6.24
N GLY A 212 21.44 7.77 6.80
CA GLY A 212 21.34 7.57 8.24
C GLY A 212 22.64 7.04 8.83
N GLU A 213 23.64 7.91 9.05
CA GLU A 213 24.96 7.56 9.65
C GLU A 213 24.88 6.88 11.03
N ASN A 214 23.72 6.81 11.67
CA ASN A 214 23.45 6.00 12.85
C ASN A 214 22.09 5.31 12.70
N MET A 215 22.05 4.17 12.00
CA MET A 215 20.89 3.28 12.08
C MET A 215 20.64 2.90 13.53
N CYS A 216 19.39 3.02 13.99
CA CYS A 216 18.99 2.55 15.33
C CYS A 216 19.32 1.06 15.47
N ASP A 217 19.83 0.64 16.63
CA ASP A 217 20.24 -0.74 16.94
C ASP A 217 19.17 -1.77 16.54
N ALA A 218 17.88 -1.45 16.73
CA ALA A 218 16.77 -2.31 16.34
C ALA A 218 16.71 -2.61 14.83
N LEU A 219 17.07 -1.65 13.97
CA LEU A 219 17.15 -1.87 12.53
C LEU A 219 18.41 -2.64 12.15
N ASN A 220 19.55 -2.34 12.80
CA ASN A 220 20.78 -3.09 12.58
C ASN A 220 20.59 -4.58 12.90
N GLU A 221 19.99 -4.89 14.05
CA GLU A 221 19.64 -6.25 14.46
C GLU A 221 18.69 -6.96 13.47
N LEU A 222 17.68 -6.25 12.97
CA LEU A 222 16.68 -6.84 12.07
C LEU A 222 17.20 -7.08 10.66
N PHE A 223 18.23 -6.34 10.24
CA PHE A 223 18.56 -6.20 8.84
C PHE A 223 20.02 -6.40 8.47
N ALA A 224 20.95 -6.58 9.42
CA ALA A 224 22.38 -6.80 9.16
C ALA A 224 22.62 -7.80 8.02
N ASP A 225 22.04 -9.00 8.07
CA ASP A 225 22.35 -10.04 7.07
C ASP A 225 21.39 -10.07 5.85
N LYS A 226 20.12 -9.66 6.02
CA LYS A 226 19.09 -9.77 4.97
C LYS A 226 18.97 -8.53 4.09
N LEU A 227 19.16 -7.32 4.65
CA LEU A 227 19.18 -6.11 3.82
C LEU A 227 20.49 -5.99 3.09
N GLU A 228 21.64 -6.31 3.67
CA GLU A 228 22.92 -6.18 2.99
C GLU A 228 22.94 -6.96 1.66
N LYS A 229 22.49 -8.21 1.64
CA LYS A 229 22.37 -8.99 0.38
C LYS A 229 21.37 -8.42 -0.62
N LYS A 230 20.16 -8.04 -0.19
CA LYS A 230 19.15 -7.43 -1.10
C LYS A 230 19.56 -6.02 -1.56
N TRP A 231 20.33 -5.32 -0.73
CA TRP A 231 20.88 -4.00 -0.97
C TRP A 231 22.00 -4.05 -2.00
N GLU A 232 22.96 -4.95 -1.82
CA GLU A 232 24.01 -5.25 -2.78
C GLU A 232 23.40 -5.61 -4.14
N GLU A 233 22.41 -6.50 -4.18
CA GLU A 233 21.73 -6.87 -5.42
C GLU A 233 21.05 -5.68 -6.11
N GLY A 234 20.38 -4.80 -5.36
CA GLY A 234 19.76 -3.59 -5.91
C GLY A 234 20.77 -2.55 -6.44
N ARG A 235 21.92 -2.43 -5.77
CA ARG A 235 23.05 -1.59 -6.19
C ARG A 235 23.70 -2.16 -7.45
N TYR A 236 23.92 -3.47 -7.50
CA TYR A 236 24.47 -4.19 -8.65
C TYR A 236 23.57 -4.08 -9.88
N GLU A 237 22.25 -4.16 -9.69
CA GLU A 237 21.29 -3.96 -10.77
C GLU A 237 21.31 -2.51 -11.28
N SER A 238 21.48 -1.53 -10.39
CA SER A 238 21.64 -0.12 -10.76
C SER A 238 22.93 0.12 -11.56
N LEU A 239 24.04 -0.50 -11.16
CA LEU A 239 25.32 -0.47 -11.88
C LEU A 239 25.19 -1.07 -13.29
N ARG A 240 24.59 -2.26 -13.40
CA ARG A 240 24.31 -2.91 -14.69
C ARG A 240 23.47 -2.05 -15.62
N ASN A 241 22.45 -1.38 -15.06
CA ASN A 241 21.58 -0.52 -15.84
C ASN A 241 22.29 0.75 -16.33
N LEU A 242 23.18 1.33 -15.51
CA LEU A 242 23.98 2.48 -15.91
C LEU A 242 24.93 2.09 -17.05
N LEU A 243 25.66 0.99 -16.90
CA LEU A 243 26.57 0.48 -17.94
C LEU A 243 25.85 0.19 -19.26
N LYS A 244 24.65 -0.42 -19.19
CA LYS A 244 23.84 -0.71 -20.37
C LYS A 244 23.37 0.56 -21.10
N ASN A 245 23.08 1.63 -20.36
CA ASN A 245 22.55 2.88 -20.91
C ASN A 245 23.66 3.91 -21.22
N SER A 246 24.91 3.63 -20.89
CA SER A 246 26.04 4.53 -21.06
C SER A 246 27.29 3.73 -21.44
N PRO A 247 27.41 3.29 -22.72
CA PRO A 247 28.43 2.34 -23.17
C PRO A 247 29.87 2.86 -23.06
N SER A 248 30.03 4.18 -22.90
CA SER A 248 31.34 4.84 -22.75
C SER A 248 31.90 4.76 -21.32
N LEU A 249 31.09 4.38 -20.33
CA LEU A 249 31.54 4.21 -18.95
C LEU A 249 32.07 2.80 -18.72
N ASN A 250 33.23 2.67 -18.09
CA ASN A 250 33.67 1.38 -17.55
C ASN A 250 33.03 1.10 -16.17
N VAL A 251 33.20 -0.14 -15.69
CA VAL A 251 32.62 -0.61 -14.43
C VAL A 251 33.07 0.24 -13.24
N GLU A 252 34.34 0.64 -13.21
CA GLU A 252 34.92 1.44 -12.13
C GLU A 252 34.36 2.86 -12.09
N GLU A 253 34.24 3.51 -13.25
CA GLU A 253 33.66 4.85 -13.39
C GLU A 253 32.17 4.85 -13.04
N ALA A 254 31.42 3.89 -13.55
CA ALA A 254 29.99 3.75 -13.25
C ALA A 254 29.76 3.44 -11.75
N ALA A 255 30.61 2.60 -11.15
CA ALA A 255 30.56 2.29 -9.73
C ALA A 255 30.88 3.52 -8.86
N LYS A 256 31.88 4.32 -9.27
CA LYS A 256 32.23 5.58 -8.60
C LYS A 256 31.08 6.60 -8.66
N LEU A 257 30.40 6.72 -9.81
CA LEU A 257 29.22 7.60 -9.96
C LEU A 257 28.05 7.17 -9.08
N LEU A 258 27.95 5.88 -8.76
CA LEU A 258 26.92 5.31 -7.89
C LEU A 258 27.37 5.17 -6.43
N GLY A 259 28.56 5.68 -6.06
CA GLY A 259 29.07 5.66 -4.69
C GLY A 259 29.39 4.26 -4.16
N PHE A 260 29.89 3.35 -4.99
CA PHE A 260 30.34 2.03 -4.55
C PHE A 260 31.60 2.12 -3.68
N SER A 261 31.62 1.33 -2.59
CA SER A 261 32.86 1.04 -1.85
C SER A 261 33.72 0.04 -2.65
N LYS A 262 35.00 -0.08 -2.29
CA LYS A 262 35.89 -1.08 -2.89
C LYS A 262 35.36 -2.51 -2.71
N GLU A 263 34.86 -2.83 -1.51
CA GLU A 263 34.31 -4.15 -1.18
C GLU A 263 33.08 -4.47 -2.03
N MET A 264 32.15 -3.52 -2.20
CA MET A 264 30.98 -3.71 -3.07
C MET A 264 31.37 -3.93 -4.53
N LEU A 265 32.36 -3.19 -5.04
CA LEU A 265 32.84 -3.34 -6.41
C LEU A 265 33.52 -4.70 -6.63
N GLU A 266 34.30 -5.17 -5.66
CA GLU A 266 34.89 -6.50 -5.70
C GLU A 266 33.82 -7.60 -5.63
N GLY A 267 32.80 -7.43 -4.78
CA GLY A 267 31.66 -8.34 -4.72
C GLY A 267 30.90 -8.42 -6.05
N TYR A 268 30.71 -7.27 -6.72
CA TYR A 268 30.09 -7.22 -8.04
C TYR A 268 30.90 -8.01 -9.08
N LYS A 269 32.21 -7.75 -9.16
CA LYS A 269 33.14 -8.40 -10.10
C LYS A 269 33.32 -9.90 -9.86
N LYS A 270 33.14 -10.37 -8.62
CA LYS A 270 33.17 -11.80 -8.30
C LYS A 270 31.89 -12.51 -8.75
N ARG A 271 30.78 -11.78 -8.84
CA ARG A 271 29.44 -12.35 -9.08
C ARG A 271 29.00 -12.24 -10.54
N TYR A 272 29.60 -11.34 -11.32
CA TYR A 272 29.28 -11.04 -12.72
C TYR A 272 30.54 -10.77 -13.54
#